data_AF-H0ETK4-F1
#
_entry.id   AF-H0ETK4-F1
#
_cell.length_a   1.000
_cell.length_b   1.000
_cell.length_c   1.000
_cell.angle_alpha   90.00
_cell.angle_beta   90.00
_cell.angle_gamma   90.00
#
_symmetry.space_group_name_H-M   'P 1'
#
loop_
_entity.id
_entity.type
_entity.pdbx_description
1 polymer ?
#
loop_
_entity_poly.entity_id
_entity_poly.type
_entity_poly.pdbx_seq_one_letter_code
_entity_poly.pdbx_strand_id
1 'polypeptide(L)'
;MDHVLNKIKIGRNTSVAVIGGGLTSAQVTCAAINSKISKVYHLMRGPMKVKHFDADLSWVGKYRNFQQAAFWGAESDEERFEMITEARGGGNFTPEYKKLVLDLVKTGQVDMFENIEVVDAEWDKNIDMWKLKTEPSVEGLCVDHIVYATGAQADFMSIPALQSLREMAPIKSVNGLPCITNDLQWNEDIPFFFSGRFAGLRLGPFAANLEGARTGAERIAGRLAELCEGERSDSEPAGKRIDLLIYSEKHQAIRGCGIAFSVPKLPVTWTVTWCCPNIRTSAQVPGGSIDGKDMDCVSAEIRNEDEFPRRIKKNLMRMRPVLTLISYIASTKRTTVKDPMYRISGGLRLSCDILQPLD
;
A
#
# COMPACT_ATOMS: atom_id res chain seq x y z
N MET A 1 -18.44 2.14 18.28
CA MET A 1 -18.17 0.70 18.51
C MET A 1 -18.34 0.29 19.97
N ASP A 2 -18.33 1.24 20.91
CA ASP A 2 -18.38 0.97 22.36
C ASP A 2 -19.58 0.12 22.80
N HIS A 3 -20.75 0.28 22.18
CA HIS A 3 -21.92 -0.54 22.53
C HIS A 3 -21.67 -2.04 22.21
N VAL A 4 -21.04 -2.38 21.08
CA VAL A 4 -20.70 -3.76 20.70
C VAL A 4 -19.65 -4.32 21.64
N LEU A 5 -18.60 -3.54 21.91
CA LEU A 5 -17.52 -3.94 22.82
C LEU A 5 -18.05 -4.19 24.23
N ASN A 6 -19.00 -3.37 24.69
CA ASN A 6 -19.66 -3.59 25.97
C ASN A 6 -20.50 -4.87 25.96
N LYS A 7 -21.26 -5.16 24.89
CA LYS A 7 -22.01 -6.43 24.74
C LYS A 7 -21.06 -7.64 24.79
N ILE A 8 -19.91 -7.58 24.12
CA ILE A 8 -18.88 -8.62 24.17
C ILE A 8 -18.34 -8.81 25.60
N LYS A 9 -17.99 -7.72 26.30
CA LYS A 9 -17.46 -7.77 27.68
C LYS A 9 -18.41 -8.42 28.67
N ILE A 10 -19.72 -8.22 28.50
CA ILE A 10 -20.75 -8.81 29.37
C ILE A 10 -21.23 -10.18 28.85
N GLY A 11 -20.57 -10.77 27.85
CA GLY A 11 -20.86 -12.10 27.33
C GLY A 11 -22.18 -12.21 26.56
N ARG A 12 -22.73 -11.11 26.04
CA ARG A 12 -23.92 -11.13 25.18
C ARG A 12 -23.54 -11.46 23.75
N ASN A 13 -24.46 -12.13 23.05
CA ASN A 13 -24.32 -12.36 21.62
C ASN A 13 -24.28 -11.02 20.86
N THR A 14 -23.40 -10.92 19.88
CA THR A 14 -23.27 -9.75 19.01
C THR A 14 -23.24 -10.13 17.55
N SER A 15 -23.83 -9.29 16.70
CA SER A 15 -23.83 -9.45 15.26
C SER A 15 -23.33 -8.21 14.51
N VAL A 16 -22.63 -8.45 13.40
CA VAL A 16 -22.09 -7.39 12.53
C VAL A 16 -22.46 -7.66 11.09
N ALA A 17 -22.92 -6.65 10.37
CA ALA A 17 -23.00 -6.69 8.91
C ALA A 17 -21.68 -6.17 8.32
N VAL A 18 -21.07 -6.96 7.44
CA VAL A 18 -19.90 -6.55 6.65
C VAL A 18 -20.34 -6.42 5.20
N ILE A 19 -20.27 -5.21 4.66
CA ILE A 19 -20.74 -4.89 3.30
C ILE A 19 -19.53 -4.74 2.38
N GLY A 20 -19.43 -5.59 1.36
CA GLY A 20 -18.39 -5.52 0.32
C GLY A 20 -17.94 -6.91 -0.14
N GLY A 21 -17.51 -7.03 -1.39
CA GLY A 21 -17.05 -8.30 -2.00
C GLY A 21 -15.55 -8.36 -2.29
N GLY A 22 -14.72 -7.69 -1.48
CA GLY A 22 -13.28 -7.58 -1.70
C GLY A 22 -12.43 -8.19 -0.57
N LEU A 23 -11.11 -8.16 -0.75
CA LEU A 23 -10.18 -8.70 0.25
C LEU A 23 -10.37 -8.06 1.64
N THR A 24 -10.61 -6.76 1.70
CA THR A 24 -10.86 -6.03 2.95
C THR A 24 -12.10 -6.56 3.68
N SER A 25 -13.20 -6.82 2.97
CA SER A 25 -14.41 -7.34 3.63
C SER A 25 -14.20 -8.76 4.17
N ALA A 26 -13.48 -9.61 3.43
CA ALA A 26 -13.11 -10.94 3.88
C ALA A 26 -12.21 -10.90 5.14
N GLN A 27 -11.20 -10.03 5.14
CA GLN A 27 -10.31 -9.80 6.29
C GLN A 27 -11.07 -9.31 7.52
N VAL A 28 -11.94 -8.32 7.34
CA VAL A 28 -12.80 -7.80 8.42
C VAL A 28 -13.69 -8.90 8.98
N THR A 29 -14.26 -9.76 8.12
CA THR A 29 -15.10 -10.88 8.55
C THR A 29 -14.33 -11.85 9.44
N CYS A 30 -13.14 -12.28 9.02
CA CYS A 30 -12.29 -13.15 9.84
C CYS A 30 -11.88 -12.46 11.15
N ALA A 31 -11.49 -11.18 11.09
CA ALA A 31 -11.09 -10.40 12.26
C ALA A 31 -12.24 -10.23 13.28
N ALA A 32 -13.46 -10.01 12.80
CA ALA A 32 -14.65 -9.87 13.64
C ALA A 32 -14.90 -11.15 14.45
N ILE A 33 -14.90 -12.32 13.80
CA ILE A 33 -15.07 -13.61 14.48
C ILE A 33 -13.92 -13.87 15.48
N ASN A 34 -12.67 -13.60 15.08
CA ASN A 34 -11.52 -13.74 15.98
C ASN A 34 -11.62 -12.81 17.21
N SER A 35 -12.30 -11.67 17.06
CA SER A 35 -12.56 -10.70 18.12
C SER A 35 -13.81 -11.03 18.96
N LYS A 36 -14.30 -12.27 18.90
CA LYS A 36 -15.45 -12.78 19.68
C LYS A 36 -16.81 -12.20 19.26
N ILE A 37 -16.94 -11.65 18.06
CA ILE A 37 -18.26 -11.37 17.48
C ILE A 37 -18.95 -12.72 17.21
N SER A 38 -20.16 -12.90 17.76
CA SER A 38 -20.89 -14.17 17.68
C SER A 38 -21.37 -14.51 16.27
N LYS A 39 -21.75 -13.51 15.48
CA LYS A 39 -22.31 -13.69 14.14
C LYS A 39 -21.89 -12.58 13.18
N VAL A 40 -21.53 -12.93 11.96
CA VAL A 40 -21.31 -11.95 10.89
C VAL A 40 -22.24 -12.21 9.72
N TYR A 41 -22.88 -11.15 9.22
CA TYR A 41 -23.64 -11.15 7.97
C TYR A 41 -22.78 -10.51 6.90
N HIS A 42 -22.26 -11.31 5.97
CA HIS A 42 -21.39 -10.85 4.90
C HIS A 42 -22.21 -10.61 3.63
N LEU A 43 -22.37 -9.36 3.23
CA LEU A 43 -23.29 -8.93 2.18
C LEU A 43 -22.52 -8.41 0.97
N MET A 44 -22.81 -8.94 -0.21
CA MET A 44 -22.14 -8.60 -1.47
C MET A 44 -23.14 -8.31 -2.59
N ARG A 45 -22.99 -7.16 -3.26
CA ARG A 45 -23.83 -6.75 -4.40
C ARG A 45 -23.71 -7.65 -5.63
N GLY A 46 -22.62 -8.40 -5.74
CA GLY A 46 -22.40 -9.34 -6.85
C GLY A 46 -21.96 -10.71 -6.35
N PRO A 47 -21.59 -11.62 -7.26
CA PRO A 47 -21.09 -12.93 -6.88
C PRO A 47 -19.72 -12.83 -6.22
N MET A 48 -19.38 -13.81 -5.39
CA MET A 48 -18.04 -13.93 -4.81
C MET A 48 -17.01 -14.19 -5.91
N LYS A 49 -16.21 -13.18 -6.23
CA LYS A 49 -15.10 -13.30 -7.18
C LYS A 49 -13.82 -13.71 -6.46
N VAL A 50 -13.02 -14.55 -7.10
CA VAL A 50 -11.76 -15.05 -6.54
C VAL A 50 -10.63 -14.78 -7.51
N LYS A 51 -9.59 -14.06 -7.08
CA LYS A 51 -8.39 -13.77 -7.88
C LYS A 51 -7.16 -13.83 -6.98
N HIS A 52 -6.01 -14.15 -7.57
CA HIS A 52 -4.72 -14.03 -6.87
C HIS A 52 -4.13 -12.61 -6.93
N PHE A 53 -4.55 -11.81 -7.90
CA PHE A 53 -4.00 -10.49 -8.18
C PHE A 53 -5.11 -9.44 -8.29
N ASP A 54 -4.74 -8.19 -8.04
CA ASP A 54 -5.65 -7.04 -8.06
C ASP A 54 -6.15 -6.65 -9.47
N ALA A 55 -5.50 -7.17 -10.51
CA ALA A 55 -5.93 -7.03 -11.89
C ALA A 55 -5.91 -8.40 -12.58
N ASP A 56 -6.55 -8.48 -13.75
CA ASP A 56 -6.65 -9.69 -14.55
C ASP A 56 -5.28 -10.30 -14.90
N LEU A 57 -5.24 -11.63 -15.07
CA LEU A 57 -4.01 -12.37 -15.35
C LEU A 57 -3.33 -11.91 -16.65
N SER A 58 -4.09 -11.39 -17.62
CA SER A 58 -3.53 -10.83 -18.84
C SER A 58 -2.60 -9.63 -18.59
N TRP A 59 -2.78 -8.92 -17.48
CA TRP A 59 -1.97 -7.77 -17.08
C TRP A 59 -0.68 -8.14 -16.33
N VAL A 60 -0.58 -9.34 -15.75
CA VAL A 60 0.63 -9.82 -15.06
C VAL A 60 1.39 -10.92 -15.81
N GLY A 61 0.73 -11.59 -16.76
CA GLY A 61 1.24 -12.79 -17.41
C GLY A 61 1.75 -12.57 -18.83
N LYS A 62 1.51 -13.56 -19.69
CA LYS A 62 1.97 -13.61 -21.08
C LYS A 62 1.59 -12.38 -21.91
N TYR A 63 0.40 -11.82 -21.67
CA TYR A 63 -0.16 -10.72 -22.46
C TYR A 63 0.12 -9.33 -21.87
N ARG A 64 0.94 -9.24 -20.80
CA ARG A 64 1.21 -7.97 -20.09
C ARG A 64 1.68 -6.87 -21.03
N ASN A 65 2.64 -7.17 -21.90
CA ASN A 65 3.19 -6.18 -22.82
C ASN A 65 2.16 -5.71 -23.86
N PHE A 66 1.27 -6.60 -24.29
CA PHE A 66 0.18 -6.24 -25.21
C PHE A 66 -0.84 -5.31 -24.52
N GLN A 67 -1.24 -5.64 -23.28
CA GLN A 67 -2.15 -4.79 -22.51
C GLN A 67 -1.53 -3.42 -22.21
N GLN A 68 -0.25 -3.38 -21.84
CA GLN A 68 0.46 -2.12 -21.60
C GLN A 68 0.60 -1.28 -22.88
N ALA A 69 0.89 -1.92 -24.02
CA ALA A 69 0.97 -1.22 -25.30
C ALA A 69 -0.39 -0.65 -25.72
N ALA A 70 -1.48 -1.43 -25.58
CA ALA A 70 -2.83 -0.95 -25.82
C ALA A 70 -3.18 0.24 -24.91
N PHE A 71 -2.87 0.14 -23.61
CA PHE A 71 -3.16 1.19 -22.64
C PHE A 71 -2.43 2.50 -22.92
N TRP A 72 -1.14 2.43 -23.26
CA TRP A 72 -0.38 3.61 -23.64
C TRP A 72 -0.70 4.12 -25.04
N GLY A 73 -1.24 3.26 -25.91
CA GLY A 73 -1.74 3.63 -27.24
C GLY A 73 -3.16 4.21 -27.25
N ALA A 74 -3.91 4.12 -26.15
CA ALA A 74 -5.25 4.69 -26.01
C ALA A 74 -5.26 6.19 -26.32
N GLU A 75 -6.30 6.64 -27.03
CA GLU A 75 -6.38 8.01 -27.57
C GLU A 75 -6.92 9.01 -26.54
N SER A 76 -7.62 8.52 -25.51
CA SER A 76 -8.29 9.36 -24.50
C SER A 76 -8.06 8.87 -23.07
N ASP A 77 -8.29 9.76 -22.10
CA ASP A 77 -8.20 9.39 -20.68
C ASP A 77 -9.42 8.61 -20.21
N GLU A 78 -10.57 8.80 -20.88
CA GLU A 78 -11.79 8.03 -20.71
C GLU A 78 -11.56 6.56 -21.08
N GLU A 79 -10.97 6.29 -22.25
CA GLU A 79 -10.61 4.93 -22.67
C GLU A 79 -9.63 4.28 -21.68
N ARG A 80 -8.60 5.02 -21.23
CA ARG A 80 -7.67 4.53 -20.21
C ARG A 80 -8.37 4.17 -18.91
N PHE A 81 -9.34 4.98 -18.48
CA PHE A 81 -10.11 4.69 -17.27
C PHE A 81 -10.97 3.42 -17.42
N GLU A 82 -11.59 3.22 -18.58
CA GLU A 82 -12.36 2.01 -18.88
C GLU A 82 -11.47 0.76 -18.82
N MET A 83 -10.30 0.80 -19.46
CA MET A 83 -9.31 -0.28 -19.41
C MET A 83 -8.86 -0.60 -17.98
N ILE A 84 -8.63 0.42 -17.14
CA ILE A 84 -8.28 0.24 -15.71
C ILE A 84 -9.42 -0.44 -14.96
N THR A 85 -10.66 0.00 -15.21
CA THR A 85 -11.86 -0.50 -14.54
C THR A 85 -12.09 -1.96 -14.89
N GLU A 86 -12.00 -2.31 -16.17
CA GLU A 86 -12.12 -3.68 -16.66
C GLU A 86 -11.02 -4.57 -16.09
N ALA A 87 -9.76 -4.14 -16.17
CA ALA A 87 -8.60 -4.89 -15.68
C ALA A 87 -8.75 -5.26 -14.19
N ARG A 88 -9.22 -4.33 -13.35
CA ARG A 88 -9.43 -4.58 -11.92
C ARG A 88 -10.67 -5.45 -11.69
N GLY A 89 -11.80 -5.13 -12.33
CA GLY A 89 -13.02 -5.93 -12.28
C GLY A 89 -13.70 -5.96 -10.90
N GLY A 90 -13.43 -4.97 -10.06
CA GLY A 90 -14.00 -4.79 -8.72
C GLY A 90 -13.29 -5.57 -7.61
N GLY A 91 -13.95 -5.64 -6.45
CA GLY A 91 -13.48 -6.43 -5.30
C GLY A 91 -13.42 -7.92 -5.62
N ASN A 92 -12.42 -8.61 -5.07
CA ASN A 92 -12.27 -10.05 -5.13
C ASN A 92 -11.62 -10.56 -3.84
N PHE A 93 -11.81 -11.84 -3.55
CA PHE A 93 -11.14 -12.56 -2.48
C PHE A 93 -9.89 -13.24 -3.03
N THR A 94 -8.87 -13.40 -2.21
CA THR A 94 -7.81 -14.37 -2.52
C THR A 94 -8.31 -15.79 -2.19
N PRO A 95 -7.76 -16.85 -2.83
CA PRO A 95 -8.17 -18.22 -2.52
C PRO A 95 -8.01 -18.59 -1.04
N GLU A 96 -7.01 -18.03 -0.36
CA GLU A 96 -6.78 -18.23 1.06
C GLU A 96 -7.92 -17.65 1.90
N TYR A 97 -8.31 -16.40 1.65
CA TYR A 97 -9.42 -15.76 2.36
C TYR A 97 -10.78 -16.36 2.00
N LYS A 98 -10.97 -16.80 0.76
CA LYS A 98 -12.14 -17.59 0.36
C LYS A 98 -12.28 -18.82 1.25
N LYS A 99 -11.21 -19.60 1.40
CA LYS A 99 -11.23 -20.81 2.23
C LYS A 99 -11.61 -20.48 3.68
N LEU A 100 -10.96 -19.48 4.27
CA LEU A 100 -11.23 -19.06 5.65
C LEU A 100 -12.69 -18.64 5.84
N VAL A 101 -13.23 -17.78 4.98
CA VAL A 101 -14.62 -17.32 5.07
C VAL A 101 -15.60 -18.48 4.88
N LEU A 102 -15.39 -19.36 3.90
CA LEU A 102 -16.27 -20.51 3.68
C LEU A 102 -16.24 -21.52 4.83
N ASP A 103 -15.10 -21.70 5.50
CA ASP A 103 -15.03 -22.54 6.70
C ASP A 103 -15.84 -21.91 7.86
N LEU A 104 -15.81 -20.58 8.02
CA LEU A 104 -16.65 -19.87 8.97
C LEU A 104 -18.16 -19.99 8.64
N VAL A 105 -18.51 -19.96 7.35
CA VAL A 105 -19.89 -20.22 6.88
C VAL A 105 -20.34 -21.63 7.25
N LYS A 106 -19.50 -22.65 7.03
CA LYS A 106 -19.82 -24.05 7.41
C LYS A 106 -20.06 -24.21 8.92
N THR A 107 -19.32 -23.46 9.74
CA THR A 107 -19.52 -23.47 11.21
C THR A 107 -20.74 -22.66 11.67
N GLY A 108 -21.45 -21.98 10.76
CA GLY A 108 -22.60 -21.15 11.08
C GLY A 108 -22.26 -19.80 11.72
N GLN A 109 -20.98 -19.43 11.82
CA GLN A 109 -20.54 -18.14 12.38
C GLN A 109 -20.73 -16.97 11.39
N VAL A 110 -20.76 -17.27 10.09
CA VAL A 110 -20.97 -16.29 9.02
C VAL A 110 -22.15 -16.71 8.17
N ASP A 111 -23.10 -15.80 7.96
CA ASP A 111 -24.10 -15.93 6.88
C ASP A 111 -23.64 -15.05 5.73
N MET A 112 -23.42 -15.67 4.56
CA MET A 112 -22.92 -14.97 3.37
C MET A 112 -24.02 -14.86 2.32
N PHE A 113 -24.22 -13.65 1.82
CA PHE A 113 -25.23 -13.33 0.82
C PHE A 113 -24.55 -12.70 -0.40
N GLU A 114 -24.76 -13.31 -1.55
CA GLU A 114 -24.27 -12.82 -2.84
C GLU A 114 -25.43 -12.20 -3.64
N ASN A 115 -25.11 -11.29 -4.57
CA ASN A 115 -26.09 -10.60 -5.40
C ASN A 115 -27.18 -9.88 -4.59
N ILE A 116 -26.77 -9.25 -3.48
CA ILE A 116 -27.64 -8.52 -2.58
C ILE A 116 -27.12 -7.11 -2.32
N GLU A 117 -28.00 -6.12 -2.40
CA GLU A 117 -27.71 -4.73 -2.11
C GLU A 117 -28.39 -4.29 -0.83
N VAL A 118 -27.67 -3.59 0.04
CA VAL A 118 -28.27 -2.93 1.21
C VAL A 118 -28.75 -1.56 0.73
N VAL A 119 -30.06 -1.38 0.67
CA VAL A 119 -30.70 -0.16 0.13
C VAL A 119 -31.05 0.86 1.22
N ASP A 120 -31.19 0.40 2.46
CA ASP A 120 -31.52 1.27 3.60
C ASP A 120 -31.05 0.64 4.92
N ALA A 121 -30.82 1.48 5.93
CA ALA A 121 -30.43 1.08 7.28
C ALA A 121 -31.04 2.03 8.31
N GLU A 122 -31.89 1.49 9.19
CA GLU A 122 -32.58 2.26 10.22
C GLU A 122 -32.17 1.77 11.61
N TRP A 123 -31.86 2.69 12.53
CA TRP A 123 -31.57 2.33 13.92
C TRP A 123 -32.88 2.13 14.72
N ASP A 124 -33.12 0.91 15.20
CA ASP A 124 -34.27 0.61 16.05
C ASP A 124 -33.90 0.73 17.53
N LYS A 125 -34.44 1.77 18.18
CA LYS A 125 -34.22 2.06 19.59
C LYS A 125 -34.79 1.01 20.55
N ASN A 126 -35.78 0.21 20.14
CA ASN A 126 -36.41 -0.77 21.02
C ASN A 126 -35.53 -2.00 21.23
N ILE A 127 -34.81 -2.41 20.18
CA ILE A 127 -33.91 -3.57 20.21
C ILE A 127 -32.42 -3.17 20.28
N ASP A 128 -32.10 -1.88 20.15
CA ASP A 128 -30.75 -1.33 20.20
C ASP A 128 -29.84 -1.93 19.12
N MET A 129 -30.37 -2.01 17.89
CA MET A 129 -29.74 -2.62 16.72
C MET A 129 -30.14 -1.89 15.42
N TRP A 130 -29.31 -2.00 14.40
CA TRP A 130 -29.62 -1.60 13.03
C TRP A 130 -30.53 -2.61 12.36
N LYS A 131 -31.62 -2.16 11.75
CA LYS A 131 -32.45 -2.91 10.82
C LYS A 131 -32.00 -2.58 9.40
N LEU A 132 -31.56 -3.59 8.66
CA LEU A 132 -31.12 -3.45 7.28
C LEU A 132 -32.25 -3.83 6.33
N LYS A 133 -32.48 -3.02 5.29
CA LYS A 133 -33.31 -3.39 4.15
C LYS A 133 -32.42 -3.75 2.98
N THR A 134 -32.74 -4.84 2.31
CA THR A 134 -31.92 -5.37 1.22
C THR A 134 -32.75 -5.67 -0.02
N GLU A 135 -32.08 -5.71 -1.16
CA GLU A 135 -32.62 -6.17 -2.44
C GLU A 135 -31.69 -7.22 -3.05
N PRO A 136 -32.14 -8.48 -3.21
CA PRO A 136 -33.40 -9.05 -2.73
C PRO A 136 -33.57 -8.97 -1.19
N SER A 137 -34.83 -8.99 -0.72
CA SER A 137 -35.14 -8.87 0.71
C SER A 137 -34.64 -10.08 1.51
N VAL A 138 -33.93 -9.81 2.59
CA VAL A 138 -33.56 -10.78 3.63
C VAL A 138 -34.35 -10.44 4.88
N GLU A 139 -35.25 -11.34 5.27
CA GLU A 139 -36.12 -11.12 6.42
C GLU A 139 -35.34 -11.03 7.72
N GLY A 140 -35.71 -10.05 8.57
CA GLY A 140 -35.23 -9.97 9.94
C GLY A 140 -33.76 -9.60 10.11
N LEU A 141 -33.10 -9.04 9.09
CA LEU A 141 -31.67 -8.69 9.16
C LEU A 141 -31.42 -7.52 10.13
N CYS A 142 -31.13 -7.86 11.39
CA CYS A 142 -30.80 -6.91 12.45
C CYS A 142 -29.36 -7.13 12.95
N VAL A 143 -28.58 -6.07 13.05
CA VAL A 143 -27.17 -6.13 13.47
C VAL A 143 -26.80 -5.05 14.47
N ASP A 144 -25.87 -5.34 15.38
CA ASP A 144 -25.35 -4.32 16.30
C ASP A 144 -24.52 -3.28 15.55
N HIS A 145 -23.79 -3.69 14.53
CA HIS A 145 -22.90 -2.79 13.79
C HIS A 145 -22.83 -3.10 12.30
N ILE A 146 -22.55 -2.07 11.52
CA ILE A 146 -22.39 -2.14 10.07
C ILE A 146 -20.97 -1.69 9.74
N VAL A 147 -20.24 -2.51 8.98
CA VAL A 147 -18.91 -2.18 8.47
C VAL A 147 -18.96 -2.07 6.95
N TYR A 148 -18.70 -0.87 6.44
CA TYR A 148 -18.56 -0.61 5.01
C TYR A 148 -17.14 -0.91 4.55
N ALA A 149 -16.96 -2.05 3.89
CA ALA A 149 -15.72 -2.47 3.23
C ALA A 149 -15.88 -2.38 1.71
N THR A 150 -16.51 -1.30 1.24
CA THR A 150 -16.87 -1.05 -0.18
C THR A 150 -15.74 -0.46 -1.01
N GLY A 151 -14.54 -0.34 -0.44
CA GLY A 151 -13.37 0.29 -1.07
C GLY A 151 -13.39 1.81 -0.96
N ALA A 152 -12.36 2.44 -1.52
CA ALA A 152 -12.23 3.90 -1.54
C ALA A 152 -12.14 4.39 -2.99
N GLN A 153 -13.07 5.26 -3.38
CA GLN A 153 -12.99 5.95 -4.66
C GLN A 153 -11.88 7.00 -4.58
N ALA A 154 -11.00 7.01 -5.58
CA ALA A 154 -10.04 8.10 -5.73
C ALA A 154 -10.72 9.23 -6.48
N ASP A 155 -10.99 10.33 -5.78
CA ASP A 155 -11.45 11.57 -6.38
C ASP A 155 -10.58 12.74 -5.91
N PHE A 156 -9.72 13.25 -6.78
CA PHE A 156 -8.84 14.36 -6.42
C PHE A 156 -9.61 15.67 -6.23
N MET A 157 -10.84 15.76 -6.76
CA MET A 157 -11.72 16.91 -6.56
C MET A 157 -12.23 17.01 -5.12
N SER A 158 -12.28 15.88 -4.42
CA SER A 158 -12.71 15.81 -3.02
C SER A 158 -11.61 16.20 -2.03
N ILE A 159 -10.35 16.38 -2.46
CA ILE A 159 -9.22 16.65 -1.57
C ILE A 159 -9.15 18.14 -1.22
N PRO A 160 -9.41 18.55 0.04
CA PRO A 160 -9.46 19.98 0.40
C PRO A 160 -8.12 20.69 0.19
N ALA A 161 -7.00 20.00 0.45
CA ALA A 161 -5.66 20.55 0.28
C ALA A 161 -5.30 20.92 -1.17
N LEU A 162 -6.04 20.41 -2.16
CA LEU A 162 -5.83 20.73 -3.58
C LEU A 162 -6.77 21.82 -4.10
N GLN A 163 -7.69 22.33 -3.28
CA GLN A 163 -8.72 23.28 -3.74
C GLN A 163 -8.11 24.52 -4.42
N SER A 164 -7.20 25.22 -3.74
CA SER A 164 -6.59 26.44 -4.28
C SER A 164 -5.82 26.17 -5.58
N LEU A 165 -5.17 25.01 -5.68
CA LEU A 165 -4.44 24.64 -6.89
C LEU A 165 -5.40 24.35 -8.07
N ARG A 166 -6.53 23.70 -7.80
CA ARG A 166 -7.58 23.46 -8.81
C ARG A 166 -8.22 24.75 -9.31
N GLU A 167 -8.41 25.72 -8.44
CA GLU A 167 -8.97 27.04 -8.79
C GLU A 167 -7.96 27.87 -9.61
N MET A 168 -6.68 27.82 -9.23
CA MET A 168 -5.60 28.55 -9.92
C MET A 168 -5.25 27.95 -11.28
N ALA A 169 -5.19 26.63 -11.38
CA ALA A 169 -4.75 25.91 -12.56
C ALA A 169 -5.60 24.65 -12.78
N PRO A 170 -6.81 24.80 -13.34
CA PRO A 170 -7.73 23.69 -13.50
C PRO A 170 -7.20 22.64 -14.48
N ILE A 171 -7.36 21.38 -14.12
CA ILE A 171 -7.08 20.22 -14.97
C ILE A 171 -8.34 19.36 -15.09
N LYS A 172 -8.47 18.65 -16.21
CA LYS A 172 -9.59 17.74 -16.44
C LYS A 172 -9.55 16.58 -15.44
N SER A 173 -10.72 15.98 -15.21
CA SER A 173 -10.91 14.82 -14.36
C SER A 173 -11.70 13.76 -15.12
N VAL A 174 -11.25 12.51 -15.06
CA VAL A 174 -12.02 11.35 -15.54
C VAL A 174 -12.34 10.48 -14.33
N ASN A 175 -13.63 10.45 -13.95
CA ASN A 175 -14.13 9.66 -12.82
C ASN A 175 -13.36 9.88 -11.50
N GLY A 176 -12.89 11.11 -11.27
CA GLY A 176 -12.12 11.47 -10.07
C GLY A 176 -10.61 11.31 -10.20
N LEU A 177 -10.09 10.80 -11.32
CA LEU A 177 -8.66 10.78 -11.60
C LEU A 177 -8.23 12.03 -12.38
N PRO A 178 -7.12 12.69 -11.99
CA PRO A 178 -6.64 13.88 -12.66
C PRO A 178 -5.99 13.55 -14.02
N CYS A 179 -6.34 14.31 -15.06
CA CYS A 179 -5.69 14.27 -16.38
C CYS A 179 -4.34 14.99 -16.32
N ILE A 180 -3.29 14.25 -16.01
CA ILE A 180 -1.93 14.74 -15.73
C ILE A 180 -0.97 14.51 -16.91
N THR A 181 0.26 15.02 -16.84
CA THR A 181 1.29 14.76 -17.88
C THR A 181 1.81 13.33 -17.83
N ASN A 182 2.60 12.92 -18.83
CA ASN A 182 3.21 11.57 -18.87
C ASN A 182 4.18 11.31 -17.72
N ASP A 183 4.80 12.37 -17.22
CA ASP A 183 5.71 12.37 -16.07
C ASP A 183 5.00 12.49 -14.72
N LEU A 184 3.67 12.39 -14.74
CA LEU A 184 2.78 12.43 -13.59
C LEU A 184 2.68 13.80 -12.93
N GLN A 185 3.02 14.85 -13.67
CA GLN A 185 2.96 16.24 -13.22
C GLN A 185 1.55 16.82 -13.45
N TRP A 186 1.14 17.77 -12.60
CA TRP A 186 -0.17 18.42 -12.64
C TRP A 186 -0.50 18.96 -14.04
N ASN A 187 0.41 19.76 -14.59
CA ASN A 187 0.49 20.17 -15.99
C ASN A 187 1.96 20.50 -16.29
N GLU A 188 2.28 21.00 -17.50
CA GLU A 188 3.67 21.31 -17.88
C GLU A 188 4.32 22.39 -17.00
N ASP A 189 3.53 23.36 -16.51
CA ASP A 189 4.01 24.56 -15.82
C ASP A 189 4.17 24.38 -14.30
N ILE A 190 3.39 23.48 -13.69
CA ILE A 190 3.30 23.36 -12.23
C ILE A 190 3.98 22.06 -11.79
N PRO A 191 5.12 22.11 -11.07
CA PRO A 191 5.88 20.93 -10.65
C PRO A 191 5.24 20.24 -9.43
N PHE A 192 3.95 19.95 -9.51
CA PHE A 192 3.19 19.17 -8.53
C PHE A 192 2.93 17.79 -9.11
N PHE A 193 3.30 16.72 -8.40
CA PHE A 193 3.28 15.37 -8.95
C PHE A 193 2.25 14.47 -8.25
N PHE A 194 1.63 13.58 -9.03
CA PHE A 194 0.76 12.52 -8.53
C PHE A 194 1.45 11.17 -8.57
N SER A 195 1.12 10.31 -7.62
CA SER A 195 1.57 8.92 -7.56
C SER A 195 0.43 8.03 -7.07
N GLY A 196 0.61 6.72 -7.13
CA GLY A 196 -0.39 5.78 -6.67
C GLY A 196 -1.64 5.80 -7.55
N ARG A 197 -2.81 5.58 -6.95
CA ARG A 197 -4.10 5.53 -7.67
C ARG A 197 -4.41 6.79 -8.48
N PHE A 198 -4.01 7.98 -8.02
CA PHE A 198 -4.23 9.24 -8.74
C PHE A 198 -3.43 9.35 -10.04
N ALA A 199 -2.33 8.60 -10.17
CA ALA A 199 -1.57 8.49 -11.41
C ALA A 199 -2.07 7.38 -12.35
N GLY A 200 -3.25 6.80 -12.06
CA GLY A 200 -3.83 5.67 -12.78
C GLY A 200 -3.92 5.87 -14.29
N LEU A 201 -4.34 7.06 -14.74
CA LEU A 201 -4.47 7.39 -16.16
C LEU A 201 -3.15 7.37 -16.94
N ARG A 202 -1.99 7.27 -16.27
CA ARG A 202 -0.67 7.18 -16.90
C ARG A 202 0.05 5.87 -16.59
N LEU A 203 -0.18 5.32 -15.39
CA LEU A 203 0.48 4.11 -14.90
C LEU A 203 -0.32 2.83 -15.12
N GLY A 204 -1.62 2.93 -15.41
CA GLY A 204 -2.50 1.79 -15.64
C GLY A 204 -3.03 1.14 -14.36
N PRO A 205 -3.59 -0.08 -14.45
CA PRO A 205 -4.39 -0.69 -13.38
C PRO A 205 -3.61 -1.03 -12.10
N PHE A 206 -2.28 -1.09 -12.20
CA PHE A 206 -1.36 -1.34 -11.09
C PHE A 206 -0.85 -0.07 -10.42
N ALA A 207 -1.32 1.12 -10.81
CA ALA A 207 -0.86 2.38 -10.21
C ALA A 207 -0.92 2.38 -8.67
N ALA A 208 -1.91 1.72 -8.07
CA ALA A 208 -2.10 1.62 -6.63
C ALA A 208 -1.31 0.49 -5.92
N ASN A 209 -0.36 -0.17 -6.59
CA ASN A 209 0.44 -1.26 -6.02
C ASN A 209 1.96 -0.96 -6.06
N LEU A 210 2.78 -1.93 -5.67
CA LEU A 210 4.24 -1.78 -5.63
C LEU A 210 4.89 -1.57 -7.01
N GLU A 211 4.35 -2.18 -8.07
CA GLU A 211 4.82 -1.99 -9.45
C GLU A 211 4.49 -0.57 -9.94
N GLY A 212 3.27 -0.10 -9.67
CA GLY A 212 2.87 1.28 -9.95
C GLY A 212 3.69 2.29 -9.16
N ALA A 213 3.94 2.03 -7.87
CA ALA A 213 4.77 2.90 -7.04
C ALA A 213 6.20 3.02 -7.57
N ARG A 214 6.81 1.91 -7.99
CA ARG A 214 8.14 1.90 -8.60
C ARG A 214 8.14 2.69 -9.92
N THR A 215 7.21 2.39 -10.83
CA THR A 215 7.15 3.03 -12.15
C THR A 215 6.89 4.54 -12.02
N GLY A 216 6.00 4.93 -11.10
CA GLY A 216 5.74 6.34 -10.82
C GLY A 216 6.95 7.05 -10.23
N ALA A 217 7.68 6.41 -9.31
CA ALA A 217 8.91 6.97 -8.77
C ALA A 217 9.99 7.18 -9.86
N GLU A 218 10.14 6.22 -10.79
CA GLU A 218 11.09 6.33 -11.91
C GLU A 218 10.76 7.53 -12.81
N ARG A 219 9.48 7.74 -13.17
CA ARG A 219 9.05 8.90 -13.99
C ARG A 219 9.22 10.23 -13.27
N ILE A 220 8.77 10.31 -12.03
CA ILE A 220 8.88 11.54 -11.23
C ILE A 220 10.35 11.91 -11.02
N ALA A 221 11.22 10.93 -10.71
CA ALA A 221 12.64 11.19 -10.52
C ALA A 221 13.32 11.69 -11.80
N GLY A 222 12.97 11.12 -12.95
CA GLY A 222 13.46 11.59 -14.26
C GLY A 222 13.08 13.05 -14.51
N ARG A 223 11.79 13.39 -14.33
CA ARG A 223 11.30 14.74 -14.55
C ARG A 223 11.89 15.76 -13.57
N LEU A 224 12.05 15.39 -12.30
CA LEU A 224 12.70 16.25 -11.31
C LEU A 224 14.17 16.53 -11.67
N ALA A 225 14.90 15.56 -12.22
CA ALA A 225 16.27 15.78 -12.67
C ALA A 225 16.34 16.81 -13.80
N GLU A 226 15.45 16.71 -14.79
CA GLU A 226 15.37 17.68 -15.90
C GLU A 226 15.05 19.10 -15.40
N LEU A 227 14.09 19.25 -14.50
CA LEU A 227 13.72 20.55 -13.92
C LEU A 227 14.91 21.18 -13.18
N CYS A 228 15.64 20.38 -12.38
CA CYS A 228 16.83 20.86 -11.68
C CYS A 228 18.02 21.18 -12.60
N GLU A 229 18.11 20.55 -13.77
CA GLU A 229 19.14 20.86 -14.78
C GLU A 229 18.78 22.10 -15.60
N GLY A 230 17.51 22.30 -15.94
CA GLY A 230 17.03 23.49 -16.63
C GLY A 230 17.17 24.78 -15.82
N GLU A 231 17.12 24.71 -14.48
CA GLU A 231 17.36 25.86 -13.60
C GLU A 231 18.85 26.25 -13.50
N ARG A 232 19.79 25.38 -13.90
CA ARG A 232 21.23 25.61 -13.78
C ARG A 232 21.87 26.34 -14.95
N SER A 233 21.12 26.65 -16.03
CA SER A 233 21.72 27.19 -17.25
C SER A 233 21.93 28.72 -17.30
N ASP A 234 21.51 29.50 -16.30
CA ASP A 234 21.54 30.97 -16.43
C ASP A 234 22.41 31.77 -15.43
N SER A 235 23.12 31.18 -14.43
CA SER A 235 23.99 32.04 -13.58
C SER A 235 25.10 31.42 -12.68
N GLU A 236 25.54 30.17 -12.80
CA GLU A 236 26.67 29.68 -11.97
C GLU A 236 27.81 28.99 -12.75
N PRO A 237 29.10 29.30 -12.43
CA PRO A 237 30.23 28.60 -13.05
C PRO A 237 30.31 27.16 -12.52
N ALA A 238 30.69 26.25 -13.43
CA ALA A 238 30.71 24.81 -13.26
C ALA A 238 31.37 24.32 -11.95
N GLY A 239 30.54 24.05 -10.94
CA GLY A 239 30.93 23.43 -9.68
C GLY A 239 30.16 22.13 -9.43
N LYS A 240 30.85 20.99 -9.58
CA LYS A 240 30.44 19.61 -9.27
C LYS A 240 29.24 19.06 -10.05
N ARG A 241 29.58 18.46 -11.19
CA ARG A 241 28.84 17.41 -11.90
C ARG A 241 28.31 16.36 -10.89
N ILE A 242 27.00 16.23 -10.74
CA ILE A 242 26.38 15.04 -10.15
C ILE A 242 25.94 14.20 -11.34
N ASP A 243 26.79 13.29 -11.79
CA ASP A 243 26.40 12.29 -12.78
C ASP A 243 25.39 11.35 -12.11
N LEU A 244 24.09 11.66 -12.22
CA LEU A 244 23.03 10.71 -11.91
C LEU A 244 23.00 9.69 -13.06
N LEU A 245 23.91 8.71 -13.01
CA LEU A 245 23.90 7.56 -13.91
C LEU A 245 22.63 6.75 -13.67
N ILE A 246 21.55 7.10 -14.37
CA ILE A 246 20.38 6.23 -14.53
C ILE A 246 20.83 5.12 -15.47
N TYR A 247 21.27 4.02 -14.87
CA TYR A 247 21.75 2.86 -15.60
C TYR A 247 20.56 2.15 -16.27
N SER A 248 20.35 2.43 -17.55
CA SER A 248 19.54 1.63 -18.46
C SER A 248 20.35 0.39 -18.86
N GLU A 249 20.14 -0.72 -18.16
CA GLU A 249 20.56 -2.04 -18.67
C GLU A 249 19.33 -2.91 -18.93
N LYS A 250 19.23 -3.32 -20.20
CA LYS A 250 18.32 -4.32 -20.75
C LYS A 250 18.14 -5.51 -19.79
N HIS A 251 16.87 -5.83 -19.47
CA HIS A 251 16.36 -7.13 -18.99
C HIS A 251 17.31 -8.01 -18.15
N GLN A 252 17.09 -8.07 -16.83
CA GLN A 252 17.02 -9.35 -16.09
C GLN A 252 16.44 -9.15 -14.68
N ALA A 253 15.54 -10.06 -14.30
CA ALA A 253 14.67 -9.99 -13.13
C ALA A 253 15.40 -9.92 -11.78
N ILE A 254 14.86 -9.11 -10.86
CA ILE A 254 14.98 -9.35 -9.42
C ILE A 254 13.56 -9.33 -8.84
N ARG A 255 13.06 -10.52 -8.50
CA ARG A 255 11.89 -10.69 -7.63
C ARG A 255 12.34 -10.48 -6.18
N GLY A 256 11.60 -9.67 -5.43
CA GLY A 256 11.57 -9.68 -3.97
C GLY A 256 12.79 -9.08 -3.27
N CYS A 257 12.73 -7.80 -2.95
CA CYS A 257 13.36 -7.20 -1.76
C CYS A 257 12.78 -5.79 -1.59
N GLY A 258 11.86 -5.62 -0.63
CA GLY A 258 11.49 -4.30 -0.12
C GLY A 258 12.45 -3.92 0.99
N ILE A 259 13.03 -2.72 0.94
CA ILE A 259 13.81 -2.15 2.03
C ILE A 259 12.93 -1.13 2.75
N ALA A 260 12.74 -1.28 4.05
CA ALA A 260 12.08 -0.30 4.91
C ALA A 260 13.14 0.51 5.68
N PHE A 261 13.01 1.83 5.70
CA PHE A 261 13.85 2.70 6.53
C PHE A 261 12.99 3.39 7.59
N SER A 262 13.45 3.37 8.84
CA SER A 262 12.91 4.19 9.92
C SER A 262 13.99 5.17 10.36
N VAL A 263 13.63 6.44 10.56
CA VAL A 263 14.56 7.52 10.93
C VAL A 263 14.25 7.99 12.35
N PRO A 264 15.10 7.72 13.36
CA PRO A 264 15.04 8.41 14.64
C PRO A 264 15.84 9.72 14.58
N LYS A 265 15.37 10.74 15.31
CA LYS A 265 16.04 12.04 15.43
C LYS A 265 17.22 11.95 16.42
N LEU A 266 18.45 12.10 15.89
CA LEU A 266 19.74 12.37 16.58
C LEU A 266 20.36 11.20 17.40
N PRO A 267 21.69 11.19 17.66
CA PRO A 267 22.75 11.04 16.67
C PRO A 267 23.63 9.83 17.05
N VAL A 268 23.42 8.64 16.49
CA VAL A 268 24.39 7.52 16.62
C VAL A 268 24.15 6.43 15.58
N THR A 269 25.27 5.93 15.04
CA THR A 269 25.51 4.65 14.34
C THR A 269 24.39 4.01 13.51
N TRP A 270 24.64 3.86 12.21
CA TRP A 270 23.80 3.13 11.27
C TRP A 270 23.90 1.62 11.51
N THR A 271 22.78 0.95 11.79
CA THR A 271 22.68 -0.51 11.74
C THR A 271 21.81 -0.88 10.55
N VAL A 272 22.37 -1.60 9.57
CA VAL A 272 21.63 -2.10 8.40
C VAL A 272 21.26 -3.55 8.68
N THR A 273 19.99 -3.80 8.98
CA THR A 273 19.50 -5.18 9.17
C THR A 273 19.05 -5.75 7.83
N TRP A 274 19.63 -6.88 7.44
CA TRP A 274 19.34 -7.56 6.18
C TRP A 274 18.42 -8.75 6.46
N CYS A 275 17.16 -8.70 6.01
CA CYS A 275 16.25 -9.84 6.06
C CYS A 275 16.06 -10.41 4.65
N CYS A 276 16.66 -11.58 4.39
CA CYS A 276 16.54 -12.27 3.10
C CYS A 276 15.86 -13.63 3.32
N PRO A 277 14.67 -13.91 2.75
CA PRO A 277 13.91 -15.14 3.07
C PRO A 277 14.48 -16.44 2.51
N ASN A 278 15.64 -16.49 1.86
CA ASN A 278 16.14 -17.72 1.23
C ASN A 278 17.66 -17.70 0.96
N ILE A 279 18.48 -17.71 2.02
CA ILE A 279 19.89 -18.10 1.90
C ILE A 279 20.15 -19.27 2.86
N ARG A 280 20.19 -20.49 2.32
CA ARG A 280 20.97 -21.55 2.97
C ARG A 280 22.44 -21.28 2.66
N THR A 281 23.16 -20.74 3.62
CA THR A 281 24.63 -20.74 3.60
C THR A 281 25.09 -21.95 4.39
N SER A 282 25.49 -23.02 3.69
CA SER A 282 26.29 -24.07 4.32
C SER A 282 27.72 -23.55 4.45
N ALA A 283 28.05 -22.97 5.60
CA ALA A 283 29.43 -22.76 6.02
C ALA A 283 29.72 -23.79 7.12
N GLN A 284 30.61 -24.74 6.85
CA GLN A 284 31.15 -25.64 7.87
C GLN A 284 32.11 -24.84 8.76
N VAL A 285 31.83 -24.81 10.06
CA VAL A 285 32.79 -24.45 11.11
C VAL A 285 33.06 -25.73 11.92
N PRO A 286 34.32 -26.06 12.28
CA PRO A 286 34.61 -27.29 12.99
C PRO A 286 34.19 -27.18 14.46
N GLY A 287 33.36 -28.12 14.91
CA GLY A 287 33.01 -28.32 16.32
C GLY A 287 31.63 -27.83 16.73
N GLY A 288 30.66 -28.75 16.76
CA GLY A 288 29.37 -28.59 17.45
C GLY A 288 28.16 -28.44 16.53
N SER A 289 27.24 -29.40 16.58
CA SER A 289 25.92 -29.34 15.94
C SER A 289 24.93 -28.58 16.83
N ILE A 290 24.17 -27.66 16.25
CA ILE A 290 22.98 -27.10 16.88
C ILE A 290 21.81 -27.27 15.90
N ASP A 291 20.88 -28.15 16.24
CA ASP A 291 19.56 -28.24 15.62
C ASP A 291 18.63 -27.26 16.34
N GLY A 292 18.07 -26.31 15.60
CA GLY A 292 17.10 -25.34 16.12
C GLY A 292 16.58 -24.42 15.01
N LYS A 293 15.27 -24.41 14.80
CA LYS A 293 14.58 -23.43 13.95
C LYS A 293 14.37 -22.15 14.76
N ASP A 294 15.35 -21.25 14.75
CA ASP A 294 15.18 -19.88 15.21
C ASP A 294 15.75 -18.89 14.20
N MET A 295 15.00 -17.82 13.91
CA MET A 295 15.44 -16.71 13.07
C MET A 295 16.42 -15.85 13.85
N ASP A 296 17.69 -16.26 13.90
CA ASP A 296 18.73 -15.42 14.47
C ASP A 296 19.14 -14.31 13.49
N CYS A 297 18.77 -13.09 13.84
CA CYS A 297 19.28 -11.86 13.25
C CYS A 297 20.78 -11.74 13.53
N VAL A 298 21.62 -12.12 12.57
CA VAL A 298 23.07 -11.88 12.67
C VAL A 298 23.32 -10.37 12.64
N SER A 299 23.71 -9.81 13.78
CA SER A 299 24.20 -8.43 13.90
C SER A 299 25.73 -8.48 13.90
N ALA A 300 26.36 -7.87 12.89
CA ALA A 300 27.81 -7.75 12.82
C ALA A 300 28.18 -6.25 12.78
N GLU A 301 28.99 -5.81 13.75
CA GLU A 301 29.69 -4.52 13.68
C GLU A 301 30.94 -4.71 12.81
N ILE A 302 31.04 -4.00 11.68
CA ILE A 302 32.17 -4.12 10.75
C ILE A 302 32.74 -2.73 10.49
N ARG A 303 34.06 -2.57 10.67
CA ARG A 303 34.77 -1.29 10.64
C ARG A 303 35.54 -1.00 9.35
N ASN A 304 35.62 -1.92 8.37
CA ASN A 304 36.36 -1.70 7.11
C ASN A 304 35.83 -2.48 5.88
N GLU A 305 35.98 -1.89 4.68
CA GLU A 305 35.43 -2.39 3.40
C GLU A 305 36.09 -3.69 2.87
N ASP A 306 37.25 -4.08 3.39
CA ASP A 306 38.02 -5.20 2.84
C ASP A 306 37.60 -6.60 3.30
N GLU A 307 36.75 -6.71 4.31
CA GLU A 307 36.25 -7.99 4.84
C GLU A 307 35.05 -8.58 4.07
N PHE A 308 34.55 -7.90 3.03
CA PHE A 308 33.40 -8.40 2.28
C PHE A 308 33.74 -9.62 1.40
N PRO A 309 32.92 -10.70 1.44
CA PRO A 309 32.95 -11.74 0.42
C PRO A 309 32.70 -11.14 -0.99
N ARG A 310 33.46 -11.60 -2.00
CA ARG A 310 33.45 -11.04 -3.38
C ARG A 310 32.05 -10.88 -4.00
N ARG A 311 31.10 -11.71 -3.61
CA ARG A 311 29.70 -11.69 -4.11
C ARG A 311 28.89 -10.52 -3.55
N ILE A 312 29.19 -10.05 -2.35
CA ILE A 312 28.52 -8.93 -1.67
C ILE A 312 29.13 -7.58 -2.11
N LYS A 313 30.46 -7.52 -2.30
CA LYS A 313 31.16 -6.35 -2.91
C LYS A 313 30.52 -5.94 -4.26
N LYS A 314 30.09 -6.92 -5.07
CA LYS A 314 29.44 -6.67 -6.38
C LYS A 314 28.04 -6.05 -6.28
N ASN A 315 27.28 -6.35 -5.22
CA ASN A 315 25.96 -5.77 -4.98
C ASN A 315 26.04 -4.40 -4.27
N LEU A 316 27.00 -4.21 -3.37
CA LEU A 316 27.27 -2.90 -2.75
C LEU A 316 27.76 -1.87 -3.79
N MET A 317 28.64 -2.26 -4.71
CA MET A 317 29.09 -1.40 -5.81
C MET A 317 27.94 -0.94 -6.73
N ARG A 318 26.87 -1.73 -6.83
CA ARG A 318 25.66 -1.39 -7.61
C ARG A 318 24.68 -0.47 -6.86
N MET A 319 24.80 -0.35 -5.53
CA MET A 319 23.96 0.52 -4.69
C MET A 319 24.65 1.81 -4.24
N ARG A 320 25.93 1.99 -4.59
CA ARG A 320 26.76 3.15 -4.28
C ARG A 320 26.13 4.51 -4.67
N PRO A 321 25.43 4.66 -5.81
CA PRO A 321 24.77 5.91 -6.18
C PRO A 321 23.59 6.27 -5.25
N VAL A 322 22.81 5.28 -4.83
CA VAL A 322 21.63 5.45 -3.97
C VAL A 322 22.03 5.85 -2.55
N LEU A 323 23.12 5.28 -2.02
CA LEU A 323 23.67 5.64 -0.70
C LEU A 323 24.29 7.05 -0.70
N THR A 324 24.87 7.48 -1.82
CA THR A 324 25.41 8.84 -1.99
C THR A 324 24.31 9.90 -2.02
N LEU A 325 23.18 9.61 -2.69
CA LEU A 325 22.01 10.48 -2.75
C LEU A 325 21.37 10.68 -1.37
N ILE A 326 21.27 9.61 -0.57
CA ILE A 326 20.71 9.65 0.80
C ILE A 326 21.62 10.44 1.75
N SER A 327 22.95 10.27 1.67
CA SER A 327 23.90 11.07 2.46
C SER A 327 23.87 12.56 2.10
N TYR A 328 23.66 12.89 0.82
CA TYR A 328 23.57 14.28 0.37
C TYR A 328 22.29 14.97 0.87
N ILE A 329 21.14 14.31 0.77
CA ILE A 329 19.84 14.79 1.31
C ILE A 329 19.90 14.98 2.84
N ALA A 330 20.62 14.11 3.55
CA ALA A 330 20.85 14.26 4.98
C ALA A 330 21.81 15.44 5.31
N SER A 331 22.74 15.76 4.42
CA SER A 331 23.68 16.89 4.60
C SER A 331 23.06 18.26 4.30
N THR A 332 22.10 18.33 3.37
CA THR A 332 21.43 19.57 2.96
C THR A 332 20.30 20.01 3.88
N LYS A 333 19.83 19.12 4.79
CA LYS A 333 18.87 19.45 5.86
C LYS A 333 19.50 19.83 7.20
N ARG A 334 20.74 20.36 7.22
CA ARG A 334 21.26 21.09 8.39
C ARG A 334 20.74 22.53 8.38
N THR A 335 19.48 22.72 8.74
CA THR A 335 19.01 24.03 9.21
C THR A 335 19.54 24.25 10.63
N THR A 336 20.47 25.17 10.78
CA THR A 336 20.90 25.70 12.07
C THR A 336 19.75 26.48 12.69
N VAL A 337 19.10 25.94 13.73
CA VAL A 337 18.25 26.71 14.63
C VAL A 337 19.09 27.04 15.87
N LYS A 338 19.47 28.31 16.03
CA LYS A 338 20.02 28.88 17.27
C LYS A 338 18.85 29.44 18.09
N ASP A 339 18.34 28.66 19.03
CA ASP A 339 18.15 28.99 20.46
C ASP A 339 17.14 28.03 21.13
N PRO A 340 17.35 27.62 22.40
CA PRO A 340 16.54 26.60 23.04
C PRO A 340 15.63 27.21 24.11
N MET A 341 14.34 27.36 23.84
CA MET A 341 13.31 27.28 24.90
C MET A 341 11.93 27.33 24.26
N TYR A 342 11.22 26.19 24.25
CA TYR A 342 9.79 26.10 24.56
C TYR A 342 9.46 24.61 24.75
N ARG A 343 9.12 24.26 25.99
CA ARG A 343 8.54 22.97 26.36
C ARG A 343 7.04 23.09 26.10
N ILE A 344 6.49 22.30 25.17
CA ILE A 344 5.05 22.02 25.11
C ILE A 344 4.86 20.51 24.98
N SER A 345 4.13 20.00 25.95
CA SER A 345 3.64 18.64 26.14
C SER A 345 2.66 18.19 25.05
N GLY A 346 2.74 16.91 24.65
CA GLY A 346 1.72 16.25 23.84
C GLY A 346 2.23 14.92 23.29
N GLY A 347 1.85 13.81 23.92
CA GLY A 347 2.27 12.47 23.53
C GLY A 347 1.47 11.88 22.37
N LEU A 348 2.06 10.89 21.72
CA LEU A 348 1.34 9.69 21.28
C LEU A 348 2.34 8.53 21.23
N ARG A 349 2.27 7.62 22.21
CA ARG A 349 2.85 6.28 22.14
C ARG A 349 1.87 5.41 21.36
N LEU A 350 2.35 4.73 20.32
CA LEU A 350 1.71 3.52 19.79
C LEU A 350 2.60 2.34 20.19
N SER A 351 2.26 1.68 21.30
CA SER A 351 2.74 0.34 21.60
C SER A 351 1.95 -0.66 20.75
N CYS A 352 2.68 -1.58 20.11
CA CYS A 352 2.11 -2.79 19.55
C CYS A 352 2.53 -3.90 20.50
N ASP A 353 1.69 -4.18 21.50
CA ASP A 353 1.84 -5.34 22.36
C ASP A 353 1.43 -6.58 21.55
N ILE A 354 2.43 -7.26 20.99
CA ILE A 354 2.26 -8.64 20.52
C ILE A 354 2.59 -9.54 21.71
N LEU A 355 1.52 -10.10 22.27
CA LEU A 355 1.53 -11.13 23.30
C LEU A 355 2.52 -12.25 22.94
N GLN A 356 3.50 -12.47 23.80
CA GLN A 356 4.25 -13.72 23.87
C GLN A 356 3.36 -14.84 24.43
N PRO A 357 3.60 -16.11 24.08
CA PRO A 357 2.99 -17.23 24.79
C PRO A 357 3.61 -17.30 26.19
N LEU A 358 2.76 -17.46 27.20
CA LEU A 358 3.16 -17.92 28.54
C LEU A 358 2.66 -19.35 28.69
N ASP A 359 3.53 -20.21 29.21
CA ASP A 359 3.20 -21.53 29.77
C ASP A 359 2.11 -21.44 30.86
#